data_AF-A0A7X8MLL2-F1
#
_entry.id   AF-A0A7X8MLL2-F1
#
_cell.length_a   1.000
_cell.length_b   1.000
_cell.length_c   1.000
_cell.angle_alpha   90.00
_cell.angle_beta   90.00
_cell.angle_gamma   90.00
#
_symmetry.space_group_name_H-M   'P 1'
#
loop_
_entity.id
_entity.type
_entity.pdbx_description
1 polymer ?
#
loop_
_entity_poly.entity_id
_entity_poly.type
_entity_poly.pdbx_seq_one_letter_code
_entity_poly.pdbx_strand_id
1 'polypeptide(L)' 'MNASGVVLAGGRSTRMKFNKAFAEIGGKSSLQIILDKFNTVFSETIIICNDPELYAEMNDKIYT' A
#
# COMPACT_ATOMS: atom_id res chain seq x y z
N MET A 1 -16.55 5.02 -11.19
CA MET A 1 -15.40 5.44 -12.03
C MET A 1 -14.89 4.19 -12.74
N ASN A 2 -14.55 4.24 -14.03
CA ASN A 2 -13.91 3.10 -14.71
C ASN A 2 -12.39 3.33 -14.78
N ALA A 3 -11.73 3.16 -13.65
CA ALA A 3 -10.28 3.27 -13.52
C ALA A 3 -9.81 2.42 -12.34
N SER A 4 -8.55 2.02 -12.37
CA SER A 4 -7.87 1.33 -11.27
C SER A 4 -7.07 2.33 -10.43
N GLY A 5 -7.07 2.13 -9.11
CA GLY A 5 -6.23 2.89 -8.19
C GLY A 5 -4.86 2.24 -8.04
N VAL A 6 -3.80 3.03 -7.99
CA VAL A 6 -2.43 2.55 -7.75
C VAL A 6 -1.84 3.18 -6.50
N VAL A 7 -1.41 2.36 -5.55
CA VAL A 7 -0.72 2.77 -4.32
C VAL A 7 0.77 2.45 -4.44
N LEU A 8 1.60 3.50 -4.36
CA LEU A 8 3.06 3.36 -4.41
C LEU A 8 3.61 3.14 -3.00
N ALA A 9 3.76 1.88 -2.60
CA ALA A 9 4.23 1.47 -1.27
C ALA A 9 5.75 1.21 -1.21
N GLY A 10 6.45 1.27 -2.34
CA GLY A 10 7.90 1.06 -2.43
C GLY A 10 8.78 2.26 -2.04
N GLY A 11 10.09 2.03 -2.18
CA GLY A 11 11.19 2.98 -1.98
C GLY A 11 12.22 2.48 -0.97
N ARG A 12 13.42 3.08 -1.02
CA ARG A 12 14.56 2.68 -0.16
C ARG A 12 14.44 3.08 1.32
N SER A 13 13.40 3.83 1.70
CA SER A 13 13.17 4.31 3.07
C SER A 13 14.37 4.99 3.75
N THR A 14 15.30 5.60 3.00
CA THR A 14 16.58 6.13 3.53
C THR A 14 16.41 7.27 4.55
N ARG A 15 15.32 8.03 4.47
CA ARG A 15 15.01 9.12 5.41
C ARG A 15 14.42 8.62 6.73
N MET A 16 13.47 7.67 6.67
CA MET A 16 12.74 7.18 7.86
C MET A 16 13.42 5.97 8.50
N LYS A 17 14.25 5.23 7.75
CA LYS A 17 15.03 4.05 8.18
C LYS A 17 14.21 2.82 8.57
N PHE A 18 12.92 2.80 8.29
CA PHE A 18 12.05 1.63 8.41
C PHE A 18 11.02 1.62 7.28
N ASN A 19 10.34 0.49 7.07
CA ASN A 19 9.31 0.41 6.04
C ASN A 19 8.08 1.25 6.42
N LYS A 20 7.99 2.44 5.82
CA LYS A 20 6.93 3.43 6.08
C LYS A 20 5.52 2.93 5.76
N ALA A 21 5.36 1.95 4.86
CA ALA A 21 4.04 1.42 4.54
C ALA A 21 3.41 0.73 5.77
N PHE A 22 4.25 0.15 6.62
CA PHE A 22 3.87 -0.46 7.89
C PHE A 22 3.98 0.49 9.09
N ALA A 23 4.25 1.78 8.88
CA ALA A 23 4.25 2.76 9.96
C ALA A 23 2.87 2.81 10.62
N GLU A 24 2.82 2.60 11.94
CA GLU A 24 1.57 2.61 12.68
C GLU A 24 1.09 4.05 12.93
N ILE A 25 -0.17 4.31 12.59
CA ILE A 25 -0.87 5.57 12.84
C ILE A 25 -2.23 5.22 13.44
N GLY A 26 -2.39 5.45 14.75
CA GLY A 26 -3.66 5.18 15.44
C GLY A 26 -4.11 3.72 15.39
N GLY A 27 -3.18 2.76 15.56
CA GLY A 27 -3.48 1.33 15.59
C GLY A 27 -3.62 0.66 14.21
N LYS A 28 -3.41 1.38 13.11
CA LYS A 28 -3.40 0.83 11.74
C LYS A 28 -2.10 1.18 11.05
N SER A 29 -1.66 0.31 10.14
CA SER A 29 -0.55 0.67 9.25
C SER A 29 -0.96 1.80 8.31
N SER A 30 0.01 2.62 7.92
CA SER A 30 -0.19 3.70 6.96
C SER A 30 -0.78 3.20 5.64
N LEU A 31 -0.34 2.02 5.19
CA LEU A 31 -0.90 1.38 4.00
C LEU A 31 -2.35 0.96 4.21
N GLN A 32 -2.71 0.36 5.35
CA GLN A 32 -4.10 -0.02 5.61
C GLN A 32 -5.02 1.20 5.58
N ILE A 33 -4.60 2.33 6.16
CA ILE A 33 -5.36 3.58 6.13
C ILE A 33 -5.58 4.07 4.70
N ILE A 34 -4.58 3.91 3.82
CA ILE A 34 -4.70 4.27 2.40
C ILE A 34 -5.66 3.32 1.69
N LEU A 35 -5.51 2.00 1.87
CA LEU A 35 -6.37 0.99 1.24
C LEU A 35 -7.83 1.15 1.65
N ASP A 36 -8.10 1.38 2.94
CA ASP A 36 -9.45 1.65 3.47
C ASP A 36 -10.12 2.81 2.73
N LYS A 37 -9.36 3.85 2.37
CA LYS A 37 -9.88 5.00 1.61
C LYS A 37 -9.96 4.70 0.11
N PHE A 38 -8.91 4.09 -0.46
CA PHE A 38 -8.81 3.83 -1.90
C PHE A 38 -9.93 2.90 -2.39
N ASN A 39 -10.22 1.85 -1.63
CA ASN A 39 -11.24 0.85 -1.98
C ASN A 39 -12.68 1.40 -1.94
N THR A 40 -12.90 2.60 -1.36
CA THR A 40 -14.21 3.29 -1.46
C THR A 40 -14.40 4.03 -2.79
N VAL A 41 -13.32 4.28 -3.52
CA VAL A 41 -13.31 5.07 -4.77
C VAL A 41 -13.07 4.20 -5.99
N PHE A 42 -12.14 3.24 -5.88
CA PHE A 42 -11.74 2.34 -6.95
C PHE A 42 -12.23 0.91 -6.67
N SER A 43 -12.82 0.28 -7.68
CA SER A 43 -13.20 -1.15 -7.61
C SER A 43 -12.00 -2.09 -7.73
N GLU A 44 -10.87 -1.58 -8.19
CA GLU A 44 -9.60 -2.30 -8.29
C GLU A 44 -8.48 -1.43 -7.72
N THR A 45 -7.72 -1.99 -6.79
CA THR A 45 -6.52 -1.36 -6.22
C THR A 45 -5.30 -2.22 -6.52
N ILE A 46 -4.23 -1.57 -6.96
CA ILE A 46 -2.93 -2.18 -7.26
C ILE A 46 -1.88 -1.59 -6.31
N ILE A 47 -1.01 -2.43 -5.76
CA ILE A 47 0.14 -2.01 -4.95
C ILE A 47 1.42 -2.19 -5.76
N ILE A 48 2.25 -1.14 -5.82
CA ILE A 48 3.60 -1.19 -6.40
C ILE A 48 4.62 -1.04 -5.28
N CYS A 49 5.52 -2.00 -5.13
CA CYS A 49 6.48 -2.04 -4.02
C CYS A 49 7.77 -2.81 -4.36
N ASN A 50 8.83 -2.62 -3.57
CA ASN A 50 10.11 -3.31 -3.79
C ASN A 50 10.11 -4.77 -3.36
N ASP A 51 9.31 -5.12 -2.35
CA ASP A 51 9.32 -6.42 -1.67
C ASP A 51 7.86 -6.95 -1.60
N PRO A 52 7.32 -7.52 -2.70
CA PRO A 52 5.90 -7.86 -2.84
C PRO A 52 5.40 -8.88 -1.80
N GLU A 53 6.26 -9.80 -1.37
CA GLU A 53 5.98 -10.78 -0.32
C GLU A 53 5.53 -10.16 1.01
N LEU A 54 5.97 -8.94 1.33
CA LEU A 54 5.56 -8.24 2.56
C LEU A 54 4.09 -7.80 2.53
N TYR A 55 3.51 -7.69 1.34
CA TYR A 55 2.18 -7.12 1.14
C TYR A 55 1.14 -8.16 0.73
N ALA A 56 1.54 -9.42 0.52
CA ALA A 56 0.71 -10.48 -0.06
C ALA A 56 -0.61 -10.71 0.69
N GLU A 57 -0.63 -10.53 2.01
CA GLU A 57 -1.84 -10.68 2.83
C GLU A 57 -2.77 -9.45 2.79
N MET A 58 -2.33 -8.34 2.19
CA MET A 58 -3.06 -7.06 2.19
C MET A 58 -3.82 -6.80 0.88
N ASN A 59 -3.42 -7.39 -0.25
CA ASN A 59 -4.06 -7.18 -1.54
C ASN A 59 -3.72 -8.29 -2.54
N ASP A 60 -4.63 -8.58 -3.47
CA ASP A 60 -4.41 -9.63 -4.49
C ASP A 60 -3.55 -9.16 -5.68
N LYS A 61 -3.46 -7.84 -5.89
CA LYS A 61 -2.75 -7.23 -7.04
C LYS A 61 -1.54 -6.45 -6.56
N ILE A 62 -0.40 -7.12 -6.53
CA ILE A 62 0.88 -6.56 -6.07
C ILE A 62 1.94 -6.78 -7.15
N TYR A 63 2.66 -5.72 -7.50
CA TYR A 63 3.73 -5.74 -8.50
C TYR A 63 4.97 -5.00 -8.00
N THR A 64 6.06 -5.18 -8.73
CA THR A 64 7.35 -4.49 -8.51
C THR A 64 7.53 -3.33 -9.48
#